data_AF-A0AAW4L090-F1
#
_entry.id   AF-A0AAW4L090-F1
#
_cell.length_a   1.000
_cell.length_b   1.000
_cell.length_c   1.000
_cell.angle_alpha   90.00
_cell.angle_beta   90.00
_cell.angle_gamma   90.00
#
_symmetry.space_group_name_H-M   'P 1'
#
loop_
_entity.id
_entity.type
_entity.pdbx_description
1 polymer ?
#
loop_
_entity_poly.entity_id
_entity_poly.type
_entity_poly.pdbx_seq_one_letter_code
_entity_poly.pdbx_strand_id
1 'polypeptide(L)'
;MIFKRLAVLFFVLLAFSGHSLAASITATDKSGIVTKTMLEVKPSNCLTEAEAELGRLLNGLRRESGLSPLPIKQPLYAVAKWHVIDLASNAPHRNSNDDQGMACNLHSWSDRGKDAGGWEPLCYTQDHKRALGMWKKPREISGHRSNGYENIYWTSAPFTPVMAINYWEGKKEELDMMLQQGNWKRHKWQTIGVGVYGNYAAVWFSEKPTDDPSMTQCEQLVK
;
A
#
# COMPACT_ATOMS: atom_id res chain seq x y z
N MET A 1 -26.79 45.11 -59.48
CA MET A 1 -26.28 45.68 -58.22
C MET A 1 -25.10 44.82 -57.77
N ILE A 2 -23.89 45.09 -58.27
CA ILE A 2 -22.84 45.90 -57.61
C ILE A 2 -22.61 45.43 -56.16
N PHE A 3 -21.53 44.68 -55.92
CA PHE A 3 -20.39 45.19 -55.15
C PHE A 3 -19.08 44.55 -55.65
N LYS A 4 -18.03 45.36 -55.60
CA LYS A 4 -16.73 45.24 -56.25
C LYS A 4 -15.68 44.68 -55.27
N ARG A 5 -14.72 43.90 -55.80
CA ARG A 5 -13.25 43.90 -55.53
C ARG A 5 -12.81 43.45 -54.11
N LEU A 6 -11.65 42.84 -53.83
CA LEU A 6 -10.33 42.84 -54.46
C LEU A 6 -9.45 41.70 -53.86
N ALA A 7 -8.41 41.30 -54.60
CA ALA A 7 -7.06 40.90 -54.17
C ALA A 7 -6.74 39.46 -53.66
N VAL A 8 -6.18 38.74 -54.62
CA VAL A 8 -5.11 37.71 -54.61
C VAL A 8 -4.06 37.85 -53.48
N LEU A 9 -3.66 36.73 -52.88
CA LEU A 9 -2.24 36.44 -52.61
C LEU A 9 -1.97 34.92 -52.54
N PHE A 10 -1.00 34.50 -53.35
CA PHE A 10 -0.35 33.19 -53.42
C PHE A 10 0.35 32.85 -52.09
N PHE A 11 0.40 31.56 -51.70
CA PHE A 11 1.63 30.74 -51.67
C PHE A 11 1.39 29.33 -51.07
N VAL A 12 1.74 28.32 -51.87
CA VAL A 12 2.45 27.07 -51.53
C VAL A 12 1.75 25.99 -50.66
N LEU A 13 1.44 24.87 -51.33
CA LEU A 13 1.40 23.52 -50.77
C LEU A 13 2.74 23.18 -50.11
N LEU A 14 2.72 22.57 -48.92
CA LEU A 14 3.67 21.52 -48.54
C LEU A 14 3.02 20.64 -47.47
N ALA A 15 2.78 19.38 -47.83
CA ALA A 15 2.48 18.31 -46.90
C ALA A 15 3.75 17.98 -46.11
N PHE A 16 3.65 17.89 -44.78
CA PHE A 16 4.60 17.10 -43.98
C PHE A 16 3.91 16.50 -42.76
N SER A 17 4.09 15.18 -42.64
CA SER A 17 3.75 14.29 -41.55
C SER A 17 4.18 14.81 -40.18
N GLY A 18 3.22 15.06 -39.30
CA GLY A 18 3.47 15.28 -37.87
C GLY A 18 3.78 13.96 -37.18
N HIS A 19 5.06 13.63 -37.07
CA HIS A 19 5.53 12.62 -36.12
C HIS A 19 5.26 13.11 -34.69
N SER A 20 4.74 12.20 -33.87
CA SER A 20 4.59 12.37 -32.43
C SER A 20 5.96 12.62 -31.80
N LEU A 21 6.23 13.86 -31.40
CA LEU A 21 7.37 14.20 -30.55
C LEU A 21 6.94 14.02 -29.09
N ALA A 22 7.32 12.88 -28.51
CA ALA A 22 7.40 12.75 -27.07
C ALA A 22 8.47 13.73 -26.58
N ALA A 23 8.05 14.82 -25.93
CA ALA A 23 8.96 15.72 -25.25
C ALA A 23 9.46 15.03 -23.96
N SER A 24 10.67 14.48 -24.01
CA SER A 24 11.43 14.14 -22.80
C SER A 24 11.74 15.42 -22.04
N ILE A 25 11.08 15.61 -20.89
CA ILE A 25 11.42 16.67 -19.96
C ILE A 25 12.63 16.17 -19.14
N THR A 26 13.83 16.52 -19.58
CA THR A 26 15.04 16.40 -18.76
C THR A 26 15.05 17.53 -17.75
N ALA A 27 14.65 17.24 -16.51
CA ALA A 27 14.86 18.14 -15.38
C ALA A 27 16.23 17.85 -14.74
N THR A 28 17.25 18.61 -15.12
CA THR A 28 18.48 18.75 -14.33
C THR A 28 18.35 20.00 -13.48
N ASP A 29 18.04 19.85 -12.20
CA ASP A 29 18.25 20.90 -11.21
C ASP A 29 19.64 20.73 -10.55
N LYS A 30 20.41 21.81 -10.54
CA LYS A 30 21.79 21.90 -10.05
C LYS A 30 21.85 22.37 -8.59
N SER A 31 20.83 22.13 -7.78
CA SER A 31 20.80 22.60 -6.38
C SER A 31 21.11 21.52 -5.33
N GLY A 32 21.10 20.22 -5.65
CA GLY A 32 21.52 19.18 -4.69
C GLY A 32 20.72 19.15 -3.38
N ILE A 33 19.54 19.79 -3.34
CA ILE A 33 18.61 19.77 -2.21
C ILE A 33 17.56 18.69 -2.49
N VAL A 34 17.77 17.52 -1.90
CA VAL A 34 16.78 16.43 -1.88
C VAL A 34 15.60 16.87 -1.00
N THR A 35 14.68 17.62 -1.56
CA THR A 35 13.40 17.92 -0.90
C THR A 35 12.37 16.89 -1.32
N LYS A 36 11.71 16.32 -0.30
CA LYS A 36 10.59 15.37 -0.35
C LYS A 36 11.00 13.93 -0.63
N THR A 37 11.12 13.17 0.47
CA THR A 37 11.11 11.70 0.53
C THR A 37 10.43 11.11 -0.70
N MET A 38 11.21 10.53 -1.62
CA MET A 38 10.63 9.69 -2.66
C MET A 38 9.83 8.62 -1.93
N LEU A 39 8.50 8.68 -2.02
CA LEU A 39 7.62 7.62 -1.56
C LEU A 39 8.14 6.31 -2.18
N GLU A 40 8.66 5.40 -1.35
CA GLU A 40 9.20 4.14 -1.84
C GLU A 40 8.08 3.34 -2.51
N VAL A 41 8.15 3.21 -3.84
CA VAL A 41 7.18 2.49 -4.70
C VAL A 41 7.37 0.98 -4.69
N LYS A 42 8.09 0.45 -3.71
CA LYS A 42 8.29 -0.99 -3.45
C LYS A 42 8.76 -1.19 -2.00
N PRO A 43 8.68 -2.42 -1.44
CA PRO A 43 9.31 -2.75 -0.17
C PRO A 43 10.83 -2.54 -0.21
N SER A 44 11.38 -1.98 0.86
CA SER A 44 12.82 -1.83 1.08
C SER A 44 13.32 -2.74 2.21
N ASN A 45 14.57 -2.53 2.65
CA ASN A 45 15.21 -3.36 3.67
C ASN A 45 15.11 -2.75 5.09
N CYS A 46 14.43 -1.62 5.25
CA CYS A 46 14.25 -0.92 6.52
C CYS A 46 12.87 -0.23 6.55
N LEU A 47 12.46 0.23 7.73
CA LEU A 47 11.17 0.90 7.92
C LEU A 47 11.32 2.40 7.68
N THR A 48 10.35 2.99 6.98
CA THR A 48 10.18 4.45 7.01
C THR A 48 9.82 4.91 8.43
N GLU A 49 9.97 6.20 8.72
CA GLU A 49 9.60 6.77 10.02
C GLU A 49 8.13 6.48 10.39
N ALA A 50 7.20 6.64 9.44
CA ALA A 50 5.79 6.37 9.66
C ALA A 50 5.50 4.88 9.94
N GLU A 51 6.21 3.96 9.28
CA GLU A 51 6.07 2.52 9.51
C GLU A 51 6.65 2.10 10.86
N ALA A 52 7.83 2.62 11.21
CA ALA A 52 8.45 2.38 12.51
C ALA A 52 7.54 2.89 13.65
N GLU A 53 6.97 4.08 13.48
CA GLU A 53 6.02 4.67 14.43
C GLU A 53 4.72 3.85 14.54
N LEU A 54 4.14 3.42 13.42
CA LEU A 54 2.94 2.57 13.43
C LEU A 54 3.19 1.27 14.22
N GLY A 55 4.34 0.63 13.97
CA GLY A 55 4.77 -0.56 14.71
C GLY A 55 4.98 -0.31 16.21
N ARG A 56 5.59 0.82 16.56
CA ARG A 56 5.81 1.23 17.95
C ARG A 56 4.50 1.45 18.69
N LEU A 57 3.54 2.15 18.08
CA LEU A 57 2.22 2.41 18.66
C LEU A 57 1.45 1.11 18.89
N LEU A 58 1.39 0.23 17.89
CA LEU A 58 0.75 -1.09 18.03
C LEU A 58 1.37 -1.91 19.17
N ASN A 59 2.70 -1.99 19.22
CA ASN A 59 3.39 -2.72 20.29
C ASN A 59 3.27 -2.04 21.66
N GLY A 60 3.08 -0.72 21.69
CA GLY A 60 2.70 0.03 22.88
C GLY A 60 1.35 -0.42 23.42
N LEU A 61 0.32 -0.42 22.56
CA LEU A 61 -1.03 -0.88 22.89
C LEU A 61 -1.04 -2.34 23.40
N ARG A 62 -0.26 -3.22 22.75
CA ARG A 62 -0.09 -4.62 23.20
C ARG A 62 0.52 -4.71 24.59
N ARG A 63 1.58 -3.94 24.86
CA ARG A 63 2.25 -3.93 26.18
C ARG A 63 1.32 -3.40 27.27
N GLU A 64 0.57 -2.34 27.01
CA GLU A 64 -0.43 -1.79 27.93
C GLU A 64 -1.53 -2.80 28.24
N SER A 65 -1.83 -3.70 27.30
CA SER A 65 -2.76 -4.82 27.46
C SER A 65 -2.11 -6.10 28.03
N GLY A 66 -0.86 -6.03 28.52
CA GLY A 66 -0.16 -7.16 29.12
C GLY A 66 0.37 -8.20 28.13
N LEU A 67 0.43 -7.89 26.84
CA LEU A 67 0.93 -8.77 25.78
C LEU A 67 2.36 -8.40 25.38
N SER A 68 3.14 -9.40 24.99
CA SER A 68 4.47 -9.18 24.43
C SER A 68 4.40 -8.41 23.10
N PRO A 69 5.37 -7.51 22.85
CA PRO A 69 5.50 -6.87 21.54
C PRO A 69 5.83 -7.92 20.47
N LEU A 70 5.37 -7.68 19.25
CA LEU A 70 5.62 -8.52 18.09
C LEU A 70 6.72 -7.90 17.23
N PRO A 71 7.71 -8.69 16.77
CA PRO A 71 8.73 -8.20 15.86
C PRO A 71 8.13 -7.93 14.48
N ILE A 72 8.56 -6.85 13.84
CA ILE A 72 8.32 -6.61 12.43
C ILE A 72 9.36 -7.41 11.63
N LYS A 73 8.91 -8.31 10.76
CA LYS A 73 9.79 -9.15 9.93
C LYS A 73 9.59 -8.86 8.46
N GLN A 74 10.67 -8.96 7.68
CA GLN A 74 10.69 -8.65 6.26
C GLN A 74 9.56 -9.35 5.47
N PRO A 75 9.28 -10.66 5.67
CA PRO A 75 8.30 -11.34 4.83
C PRO A 75 6.88 -10.79 4.96
N LEU A 76 6.48 -10.34 6.16
CA LEU A 76 5.17 -9.73 6.37
C LEU A 76 5.20 -8.23 6.06
N TYR A 77 6.31 -7.55 6.30
CA TYR A 77 6.50 -6.15 5.87
C TYR A 77 6.31 -6.02 4.35
N ALA A 78 6.90 -6.92 3.56
CA ALA A 78 6.76 -6.92 2.10
C ALA A 78 5.28 -7.03 1.68
N VAL A 79 4.50 -7.89 2.34
CA VAL A 79 3.06 -8.02 2.10
C VAL A 79 2.34 -6.71 2.42
N ALA A 80 2.52 -6.18 3.63
CA ALA A 80 1.85 -4.97 4.08
C ALA A 80 2.19 -3.76 3.19
N LYS A 81 3.47 -3.61 2.82
CA LYS A 81 3.97 -2.53 1.98
C LYS A 81 3.45 -2.63 0.55
N TRP A 82 3.51 -3.81 -0.07
CA TRP A 82 2.92 -4.01 -1.40
C TRP A 82 1.42 -3.72 -1.41
N HIS A 83 0.70 -4.11 -0.36
CA HIS A 83 -0.74 -3.90 -0.29
C HIS A 83 -1.11 -2.42 -0.30
N VAL A 84 -0.48 -1.60 0.55
CA VAL A 84 -0.77 -0.16 0.59
C VAL A 84 -0.32 0.57 -0.67
N ILE A 85 0.76 0.12 -1.31
CA ILE A 85 1.17 0.63 -2.63
C ILE A 85 0.11 0.29 -3.68
N ASP A 86 -0.37 -0.95 -3.71
CA ASP A 86 -1.39 -1.39 -4.65
C ASP A 86 -2.72 -0.63 -4.47
N LEU A 87 -3.17 -0.45 -3.23
CA LEU A 87 -4.37 0.32 -2.91
C LEU A 87 -4.25 1.78 -3.37
N ALA A 88 -3.08 2.39 -3.18
CA ALA A 88 -2.84 3.78 -3.57
C ALA A 88 -2.70 3.98 -5.09
N SER A 89 -2.03 3.05 -5.77
CA SER A 89 -1.68 3.16 -7.18
C SER A 89 -2.76 2.61 -8.11
N ASN A 90 -3.45 1.55 -7.70
CA ASN A 90 -4.36 0.78 -8.56
C ASN A 90 -5.81 0.78 -8.06
N ALA A 91 -6.05 1.19 -6.82
CA ALA A 91 -7.38 1.37 -6.22
C ALA A 91 -8.39 0.22 -6.50
N PRO A 92 -8.02 -1.06 -6.31
CA PRO A 92 -8.92 -2.20 -6.55
C PRO A 92 -10.18 -2.20 -5.68
N HIS A 93 -10.24 -1.34 -4.66
CA HIS A 93 -11.34 -1.19 -3.71
C HIS A 93 -12.40 -0.16 -4.12
N ARG A 94 -12.18 0.68 -5.15
CA ARG A 94 -13.08 1.84 -5.42
C ARG A 94 -14.14 1.59 -6.47
N ASN A 95 -13.78 0.95 -7.58
CA ASN A 95 -14.62 0.88 -8.77
C ASN A 95 -14.60 -0.52 -9.39
N SER A 96 -14.54 -1.54 -8.54
CA SER A 96 -14.48 -2.92 -8.96
C SER A 96 -15.51 -3.72 -8.20
N ASN A 97 -16.05 -4.73 -8.86
CA ASN A 97 -17.00 -5.67 -8.30
C ASN A 97 -16.50 -7.08 -8.59
N ASP A 98 -16.94 -8.03 -7.77
CA ASP A 98 -16.73 -9.44 -8.07
C ASP A 98 -17.66 -9.93 -9.19
N ASP A 99 -17.58 -11.22 -9.50
CA ASP A 99 -18.39 -11.90 -10.50
C ASP A 99 -19.90 -11.92 -10.18
N GLN A 100 -20.27 -11.60 -8.94
CA GLN A 100 -21.65 -11.49 -8.46
C GLN A 100 -22.12 -10.04 -8.35
N GLY A 101 -21.30 -9.06 -8.76
CA GLY A 101 -21.63 -7.65 -8.69
C GLY A 101 -21.46 -7.04 -7.29
N MET A 102 -20.85 -7.73 -6.33
CA MET A 102 -20.56 -7.16 -5.00
C MET A 102 -19.33 -6.27 -5.06
N ALA A 103 -19.41 -5.08 -4.46
CA ALA A 103 -18.31 -4.12 -4.45
C ALA A 103 -17.08 -4.67 -3.70
N CYS A 104 -15.91 -4.50 -4.32
CA CYS A 104 -14.63 -4.76 -3.68
C CYS A 104 -14.37 -3.75 -2.56
N ASN A 105 -13.59 -4.12 -1.54
CA ASN A 105 -13.23 -3.25 -0.43
C ASN A 105 -11.70 -3.18 -0.21
N LEU A 106 -11.26 -2.53 0.87
CA LEU A 106 -9.84 -2.29 1.15
C LEU A 106 -8.98 -3.57 1.30
N HIS A 107 -9.56 -4.74 1.50
CA HIS A 107 -8.85 -6.03 1.54
C HIS A 107 -8.56 -6.60 0.14
N SER A 108 -8.89 -5.84 -0.91
CA SER A 108 -8.72 -6.24 -2.30
C SER A 108 -7.31 -5.99 -2.81
N TRP A 109 -6.92 -6.74 -3.83
CA TRP A 109 -5.62 -6.70 -4.51
C TRP A 109 -5.85 -6.63 -6.03
N SER A 110 -5.16 -5.72 -6.71
CA SER A 110 -5.26 -5.56 -8.16
C SER A 110 -4.54 -6.66 -8.93
N ASP A 111 -4.71 -6.68 -10.25
CA ASP A 111 -4.02 -7.56 -11.19
C ASP A 111 -2.59 -7.11 -11.54
N ARG A 112 -2.09 -6.03 -10.92
CA ARG A 112 -0.72 -5.52 -11.14
C ARG A 112 0.35 -6.28 -10.38
N GLY A 113 -0.02 -7.32 -9.63
CA GLY A 113 0.88 -8.06 -8.77
C GLY A 113 1.93 -8.89 -9.47
N LYS A 114 1.61 -9.43 -10.65
CA LYS A 114 2.47 -10.38 -11.37
C LYS A 114 3.88 -9.83 -11.63
N ASP A 115 3.99 -8.58 -12.05
CA ASP A 115 5.27 -7.94 -12.39
C ASP A 115 5.88 -7.16 -11.19
N ALA A 116 5.22 -7.20 -10.03
CA ALA A 116 5.62 -6.51 -8.81
C ALA A 116 5.97 -7.50 -7.69
N GLY A 117 5.01 -7.79 -6.80
CA GLY A 117 5.21 -8.66 -5.64
C GLY A 117 4.81 -10.12 -5.86
N GLY A 118 4.35 -10.50 -7.06
CA GLY A 118 3.98 -11.88 -7.39
C GLY A 118 2.62 -12.35 -6.84
N TRP A 119 1.73 -11.43 -6.45
CA TRP A 119 0.40 -11.79 -5.93
C TRP A 119 -0.64 -11.99 -7.03
N GLU A 120 -1.65 -12.81 -6.73
CA GLU A 120 -2.83 -13.00 -7.58
C GLU A 120 -3.90 -11.91 -7.29
N PRO A 121 -4.66 -11.41 -8.27
CA PRO A 121 -5.71 -10.45 -8.00
C PRO A 121 -6.78 -11.02 -7.06
N LEU A 122 -7.40 -10.13 -6.27
CA LEU A 122 -8.46 -10.48 -5.34
C LEU A 122 -9.43 -9.31 -5.19
N CYS A 123 -10.66 -9.45 -5.69
CA CYS A 123 -11.75 -8.63 -5.19
C CYS A 123 -12.24 -9.21 -3.87
N TYR A 124 -12.08 -8.49 -2.76
CA TYR A 124 -12.57 -8.89 -1.44
C TYR A 124 -13.87 -8.16 -1.13
N THR A 125 -14.89 -8.91 -0.74
CA THR A 125 -16.27 -8.46 -0.53
C THR A 125 -16.69 -8.53 0.94
N GLN A 126 -17.73 -7.79 1.30
CA GLN A 126 -18.23 -7.69 2.68
C GLN A 126 -18.72 -9.02 3.29
N ASP A 127 -19.00 -10.03 2.46
CA ASP A 127 -19.44 -11.35 2.92
C ASP A 127 -18.28 -12.27 3.35
N HIS A 128 -17.03 -11.79 3.25
CA HIS A 128 -15.80 -12.47 3.67
C HIS A 128 -15.56 -13.85 3.02
N LYS A 129 -16.32 -14.26 2.01
CA LYS A 129 -16.17 -15.58 1.36
C LYS A 129 -14.80 -15.81 0.76
N ARG A 130 -14.09 -14.73 0.46
CA ARG A 130 -12.78 -14.72 -0.19
C ARG A 130 -11.61 -14.55 0.81
N ALA A 131 -11.86 -14.73 2.11
CA ALA A 131 -10.86 -14.64 3.17
C ALA A 131 -9.59 -15.48 2.91
N LEU A 132 -9.75 -16.71 2.40
CA LEU A 132 -8.61 -17.58 2.07
C LEU A 132 -7.65 -16.96 1.05
N GLY A 133 -8.18 -16.18 0.09
CA GLY A 133 -7.40 -15.49 -0.93
C GLY A 133 -6.53 -14.38 -0.36
N MET A 134 -7.03 -13.68 0.66
CA MET A 134 -6.29 -12.65 1.40
C MET A 134 -5.30 -13.31 2.36
N TRP A 135 -5.68 -14.39 3.04
CA TRP A 135 -4.79 -15.09 3.98
C TRP A 135 -3.58 -15.75 3.32
N LYS A 136 -3.63 -16.03 2.01
CA LYS A 136 -2.49 -16.59 1.26
C LYS A 136 -1.47 -15.56 0.76
N LYS A 137 -1.71 -14.27 0.91
CA LYS A 137 -0.78 -13.22 0.42
C LYS A 137 0.67 -13.37 0.92
N PRO A 138 0.94 -13.76 2.18
CA PRO A 138 2.31 -14.04 2.61
C PRO A 138 3.00 -15.17 1.84
N ARG A 139 2.26 -16.19 1.40
CA ARG A 139 2.79 -17.29 0.58
C ARG A 139 3.11 -16.84 -0.84
N GLU A 140 2.25 -16.00 -1.42
CA GLU A 140 2.42 -15.47 -2.77
C GLU A 140 3.61 -14.52 -2.85
N ILE A 141 3.72 -13.60 -1.88
CA ILE A 141 4.63 -12.46 -1.99
C ILE A 141 6.03 -12.74 -1.47
N SER A 142 6.15 -13.46 -0.36
CA SER A 142 7.43 -13.66 0.34
C SER A 142 7.76 -15.12 0.62
N GLY A 143 6.92 -16.06 0.17
CA GLY A 143 7.08 -17.48 0.46
C GLY A 143 6.84 -17.84 1.93
N HIS A 144 6.34 -16.91 2.76
CA HIS A 144 6.05 -17.15 4.18
C HIS A 144 4.92 -18.17 4.32
N ARG A 145 5.27 -19.41 4.69
CA ARG A 145 4.35 -20.56 4.74
C ARG A 145 3.44 -20.55 5.97
N SER A 146 2.67 -19.49 6.13
CA SER A 146 1.64 -19.30 7.17
C SER A 146 0.56 -18.36 6.66
N ASN A 147 -0.62 -18.38 7.28
CA ASN A 147 -1.66 -17.40 6.97
C ASN A 147 -1.23 -16.00 7.42
N GLY A 148 -1.71 -15.00 6.70
CA GLY A 148 -1.66 -13.59 7.08
C GLY A 148 -3.06 -13.08 7.41
N TYR A 149 -3.17 -12.26 8.47
CA TYR A 149 -4.40 -11.58 8.87
C TYR A 149 -4.14 -10.09 8.92
N GLU A 150 -5.09 -9.22 8.56
CA GLU A 150 -4.79 -7.80 8.38
C GLU A 150 -5.80 -6.85 8.99
N ASN A 151 -5.28 -5.72 9.48
CA ASN A 151 -6.04 -4.49 9.68
C ASN A 151 -5.55 -3.49 8.62
N ILE A 152 -6.49 -2.89 7.90
CA ILE A 152 -6.22 -1.90 6.85
C ILE A 152 -6.94 -0.59 7.20
N TYR A 153 -6.31 0.53 6.88
CA TYR A 153 -6.84 1.87 7.11
C TYR A 153 -6.58 2.76 5.91
N TRP A 154 -7.52 3.68 5.66
CA TRP A 154 -7.37 4.76 4.68
C TRP A 154 -8.01 6.03 5.21
N THR A 155 -7.46 7.18 4.83
CA THR A 155 -8.04 8.50 5.11
C THR A 155 -7.92 9.45 3.91
N SER A 156 -8.86 10.39 3.78
CA SER A 156 -8.75 11.50 2.83
C SER A 156 -7.88 12.65 3.35
N ALA A 157 -7.68 12.75 4.67
CA ALA A 157 -6.81 13.74 5.29
C ALA A 157 -5.33 13.33 5.19
N PRO A 158 -4.37 14.25 5.42
CA PRO A 158 -2.97 13.89 5.57
C PRO A 158 -2.80 12.81 6.65
N PHE A 159 -2.24 11.67 6.26
CA PHE A 159 -2.11 10.51 7.14
C PHE A 159 -1.08 10.72 8.25
N THR A 160 -1.40 10.22 9.44
CA THR A 160 -0.42 9.96 10.51
C THR A 160 -0.64 8.55 11.09
N PRO A 161 0.42 7.86 11.57
CA PRO A 161 0.28 6.54 12.17
C PRO A 161 -0.75 6.44 13.31
N VAL A 162 -0.87 7.50 14.13
CA VAL A 162 -1.83 7.59 15.24
C VAL A 162 -3.27 7.48 14.74
N MET A 163 -3.58 8.00 13.55
CA MET A 163 -4.93 7.90 12.98
C MET A 163 -5.35 6.45 12.73
N ALA A 164 -4.43 5.62 12.21
CA ALA A 164 -4.71 4.20 11.98
C ALA A 164 -4.92 3.45 13.30
N ILE A 165 -4.06 3.70 14.29
CA ILE A 165 -4.16 3.05 15.61
C ILE A 165 -5.47 3.43 16.30
N ASN A 166 -5.82 4.70 16.37
CA ASN A 166 -7.08 5.15 16.98
C ASN A 166 -8.31 4.56 16.26
N TYR A 167 -8.23 4.45 14.93
CA TYR A 167 -9.31 3.84 14.15
C TYR A 167 -9.48 2.35 14.46
N TRP A 168 -8.39 1.58 14.50
CA TRP A 168 -8.43 0.16 14.81
C TRP A 168 -8.77 -0.11 16.28
N GLU A 169 -8.31 0.72 17.21
CA GLU A 169 -8.65 0.63 18.63
C GLU A 169 -10.13 0.93 18.88
N GLY A 170 -10.70 1.90 18.15
CA GLY A 170 -12.11 2.28 18.25
C GLY A 170 -13.09 1.22 17.72
N LYS A 171 -12.60 0.11 17.14
CA LYS A 171 -13.44 -0.96 16.60
C LYS A 171 -13.12 -2.30 17.22
N LYS A 172 -14.17 -2.98 17.66
CA LYS A 172 -14.04 -4.22 18.42
C LYS A 172 -13.29 -5.33 17.68
N GLU A 173 -13.60 -5.61 16.42
CA GLU A 173 -12.98 -6.72 15.69
C GLU A 173 -11.50 -6.45 15.39
N GLU A 174 -11.18 -5.23 14.98
CA GLU A 174 -9.80 -4.80 14.72
C GLU A 174 -8.95 -4.77 16.01
N LEU A 175 -9.51 -4.26 17.12
CA LEU A 175 -8.86 -4.29 18.44
C LEU A 175 -8.65 -5.71 18.94
N ASP A 176 -9.68 -6.56 18.83
CA ASP A 176 -9.61 -7.96 19.23
C ASP A 176 -8.48 -8.69 18.46
N MET A 177 -8.27 -8.37 17.18
CA MET A 177 -7.17 -8.95 16.41
C MET A 177 -5.80 -8.45 16.90
N MET A 178 -5.63 -7.15 17.15
CA MET A 178 -4.38 -6.58 17.65
C MET A 178 -4.00 -7.14 19.04
N LEU A 179 -5.00 -7.43 19.87
CA LEU A 179 -4.84 -7.91 21.25
C LEU A 179 -5.08 -9.42 21.42
N GLN A 180 -5.34 -10.17 20.35
CA GLN A 180 -5.66 -11.61 20.41
C GLN A 180 -6.82 -11.93 21.37
N GLN A 181 -7.88 -11.14 21.32
CA GLN A 181 -9.11 -11.28 22.10
C GLN A 181 -10.26 -11.83 21.23
N GLY A 182 -11.43 -12.02 21.81
CA GLY A 182 -12.62 -12.52 21.09
C GLY A 182 -12.35 -13.80 20.28
N ASN A 183 -12.69 -13.77 19.00
CA ASN A 183 -12.47 -14.87 18.05
C ASN A 183 -10.98 -15.13 17.76
N TRP A 184 -10.10 -14.18 18.11
CA TRP A 184 -8.66 -14.24 17.88
C TRP A 184 -7.87 -14.88 19.04
N LYS A 185 -8.52 -15.24 20.16
CA LYS A 185 -7.86 -15.86 21.34
C LYS A 185 -7.07 -17.13 21.04
N ARG A 186 -7.52 -17.92 20.05
CA ARG A 186 -6.84 -19.16 19.66
C ARG A 186 -5.58 -18.91 18.84
N HIS A 187 -5.46 -17.72 18.26
CA HIS A 187 -4.33 -17.38 17.43
C HIS A 187 -3.15 -16.93 18.27
N LYS A 188 -1.94 -17.32 17.87
CA LYS A 188 -0.70 -16.94 18.56
C LYS A 188 0.19 -16.15 17.61
N TRP A 189 0.02 -14.84 17.55
CA TRP A 189 0.88 -14.00 16.73
C TRP A 189 2.35 -14.15 17.14
N GLN A 190 3.22 -14.32 16.16
CA GLN A 190 4.67 -14.45 16.33
C GLN A 190 5.43 -13.36 15.57
N THR A 191 4.82 -12.81 14.53
CA THR A 191 5.42 -11.78 13.69
C THR A 191 4.35 -10.86 13.14
N ILE A 192 4.75 -9.62 12.88
CA ILE A 192 3.94 -8.65 12.14
C ILE A 192 4.69 -8.09 10.93
N GLY A 193 3.94 -7.44 10.06
CA GLY A 193 4.42 -6.55 9.00
C GLY A 193 3.60 -5.26 9.04
N VAL A 194 4.24 -4.14 8.76
CA VAL A 194 3.57 -2.83 8.71
C VAL A 194 3.86 -2.19 7.36
N GLY A 195 2.88 -1.49 6.80
CA GLY A 195 3.04 -0.79 5.54
C GLY A 195 2.35 0.56 5.60
N VAL A 196 3.05 1.61 5.15
CA VAL A 196 2.46 2.93 4.97
C VAL A 196 2.82 3.44 3.58
N TYR A 197 1.82 3.89 2.83
CA TYR A 197 2.03 4.55 1.54
C TYR A 197 0.86 5.48 1.21
N GLY A 198 1.18 6.73 0.87
CA GLY A 198 0.16 7.78 0.69
C GLY A 198 -0.68 7.93 1.97
N ASN A 199 -2.00 7.75 1.84
CA ASN A 199 -2.92 7.80 2.98
C ASN A 199 -3.41 6.42 3.45
N TYR A 200 -2.73 5.34 3.06
CA TYR A 200 -3.05 3.98 3.45
C TYR A 200 -2.06 3.47 4.49
N ALA A 201 -2.58 2.69 5.44
CA ALA A 201 -1.78 1.96 6.41
C ALA A 201 -2.31 0.55 6.60
N ALA A 202 -1.41 -0.43 6.65
CA ALA A 202 -1.74 -1.82 6.90
C ALA A 202 -0.86 -2.36 8.03
N VAL A 203 -1.44 -3.25 8.84
CA VAL A 203 -0.68 -4.21 9.65
C VAL A 203 -1.13 -5.62 9.32
N TRP A 204 -0.16 -6.50 9.12
CA TRP A 204 -0.35 -7.92 8.87
C TRP A 204 0.20 -8.76 10.01
N PHE A 205 -0.54 -9.76 10.47
CA PHE A 205 -0.19 -10.68 11.55
C PHE A 205 0.02 -12.09 11.02
N SER A 206 0.95 -12.82 11.61
CA SER A 206 1.11 -14.25 11.34
C SER A 206 1.50 -15.03 12.59
N GLU A 207 1.06 -16.29 12.64
CA GLU A 207 1.32 -17.22 13.75
C GLU A 207 2.65 -17.95 13.65
N LYS A 208 3.34 -17.81 12.51
CA LYS A 208 4.64 -18.43 12.29
C LYS A 208 5.73 -17.37 12.39
N PRO A 209 6.78 -17.61 13.20
CA PRO A 209 7.95 -16.73 13.20
C PRO A 209 8.74 -16.87 11.90
N THR A 210 9.73 -16.00 11.72
CA THR A 210 10.73 -16.11 10.66
C THR A 210 12.13 -15.93 11.26
N ASP A 211 13.13 -16.50 10.61
CA ASP A 211 14.54 -16.35 11.02
C ASP A 211 15.15 -15.02 10.57
N ASP A 212 14.41 -14.22 9.79
CA ASP A 212 14.82 -12.88 9.40
C ASP A 212 15.09 -12.01 10.64
N PRO A 213 16.06 -11.09 10.59
CA PRO A 213 16.21 -10.10 11.64
C PRO A 213 14.95 -9.25 11.75
N SER A 214 14.69 -8.71 12.95
CA SER A 214 13.66 -7.70 13.11
C SER A 214 14.05 -6.46 12.30
N MET A 215 13.10 -5.91 11.55
CA MET A 215 13.35 -4.71 10.76
C MET A 215 13.61 -3.50 11.66
N THR A 216 14.54 -2.66 11.24
CA THR A 216 14.88 -1.39 11.89
C THR A 216 14.43 -0.22 11.04
N GLN A 217 14.24 0.93 11.67
CA GLN A 217 14.03 2.18 10.94
C GLN A 217 15.26 2.48 10.07
N CYS A 218 15.03 2.99 8.87
CA CYS A 218 16.11 3.43 7.99
C CYS A 218 16.93 4.51 8.69
N GLU A 219 18.26 4.37 8.65
CA GLU A 219 19.15 5.46 9.07
C GLU A 219 18.85 6.67 8.17
N GLN A 220 18.46 7.79 8.79
CA GLN A 220 18.43 9.04 8.06
C GLN A 220 19.88 9.34 7.66
N LEU A 221 20.15 9.50 6.36
CA LEU A 221 21.44 9.99 5.90
C LEU A 221 21.60 11.41 6.45
N VAL A 222 22.18 11.54 7.64
CA VAL A 222 22.63 12.80 8.19
C VAL A 222 23.82 13.22 7.33
N LYS A 223 23.59 14.21 6.45
CA LYS A 223 24.65 14.97 5.81
C LYS A 223 24.70 16.36 6.43
#